data_AF-A0A2V9ISS7-F1
#
_entry.id   AF-A0A2V9ISS7-F1
#
_cell.length_a   1.000
_cell.length_b   1.000
_cell.length_c   1.000
_cell.angle_alpha   90.00
_cell.angle_beta   90.00
_cell.angle_gamma   90.00
#
_symmetry.space_group_name_H-M   'P 1'
#
loop_
_entity.id
_entity.type
_entity.pdbx_description
1 polymer ?
#
loop_
_entity_poly.entity_id
_entity_poly.type
_entity_poly.pdbx_seq_one_letter_code
_entity_poly.pdbx_strand_id
1 'polypeptide(L)'
;DFTFRLFGLHWAGATPAECRRAGHDLFALQRPTGGWAQLPHMQPDAYSTGEALVALHEAGGVPVTDPAWQKGLKYLLSTQDDFGSWHVHTRMLSPAAVSPPYLETGFPYGHDQFLSTDATCWAVMALMLALPKAATPPAPQPLASLSPKGVKPWMETALFGKAAELKAQLDGGLDPNSKTPEGTTLLMMTAHDPEKAKLLIDRGADVRAKAKTGYTALMVATTYFGTSESVKLLLEHGAEARPGAGVTFDATPLFLAAFAGDRDNIALLLAKGADPNRRMNLIGQFPTSPLLSAVLLGDPAVVQALLAAGADVHEKNQDDLTALHWAVVAHHADVARALLAGGADVNAVDRFGYTPLLYAATIDFGDADTVTALLGAGADANVKNKEGKTAWAKAGEYPYIRAALEKAGAKQ
;
A
#
# COMPACT_ATOMS: atom_id res chain seq x y z
N ASP A 1 14.36 -4.25 -19.42
CA ASP A 1 15.38 -4.00 -18.39
C ASP A 1 16.31 -5.21 -18.30
N PHE A 2 17.63 -5.04 -18.43
CA PHE A 2 18.59 -6.15 -18.38
C PHE A 2 18.86 -6.61 -16.95
N THR A 3 18.71 -5.72 -15.97
CA THR A 3 18.93 -6.01 -14.56
C THR A 3 17.83 -6.93 -14.03
N PHE A 4 16.56 -6.55 -14.21
CA PHE A 4 15.42 -7.40 -13.87
C PHE A 4 15.33 -8.68 -14.69
N ARG A 5 15.85 -8.71 -15.93
CA ARG A 5 15.97 -9.96 -16.68
C ARG A 5 16.92 -10.95 -15.98
N LEU A 6 18.05 -10.46 -15.47
CA LEU A 6 19.02 -11.28 -14.73
C LEU A 6 18.43 -11.76 -13.40
N PHE A 7 17.78 -10.88 -12.63
CA PHE A 7 17.07 -11.27 -11.40
C PHE A 7 15.96 -12.29 -11.68
N GLY A 8 15.13 -12.05 -12.69
CA GLY A 8 14.03 -12.94 -13.05
C GLY A 8 14.52 -14.34 -13.42
N LEU A 9 15.61 -14.45 -14.19
CA LEU A 9 16.25 -15.74 -14.48
C LEU A 9 16.72 -16.44 -13.19
N HIS A 10 17.38 -15.70 -12.29
CA HIS A 10 17.86 -16.26 -11.03
C HIS A 10 16.72 -16.73 -10.12
N TRP A 11 15.68 -15.92 -9.93
CA TRP A 11 14.52 -16.26 -9.10
C TRP A 11 13.68 -17.39 -9.68
N ALA A 12 13.65 -17.53 -11.01
CA ALA A 12 13.02 -18.65 -11.69
C ALA A 12 13.85 -19.95 -11.68
N GLY A 13 15.05 -19.93 -11.06
CA GLY A 13 15.91 -21.11 -10.96
C GLY A 13 16.64 -21.47 -12.26
N ALA A 14 16.92 -20.50 -13.13
CA ALA A 14 17.70 -20.72 -14.35
C ALA A 14 19.12 -21.24 -14.04
N THR A 15 19.73 -21.90 -15.03
CA THR A 15 21.06 -22.49 -14.85
C THR A 15 22.13 -21.41 -14.63
N PRO A 16 23.23 -21.73 -13.91
CA PRO A 16 24.35 -20.79 -13.73
C PRO A 16 24.94 -20.27 -15.04
N ALA A 17 24.87 -21.06 -16.12
CA ALA A 17 25.33 -20.63 -17.45
C ALA A 17 24.41 -19.57 -18.06
N GLU A 18 23.10 -19.69 -17.88
CA GLU A 18 22.12 -18.69 -18.33
C GLU A 18 22.29 -17.37 -17.58
N CYS A 19 22.41 -17.43 -16.25
CA CYS A 19 22.63 -16.24 -15.45
C CYS A 19 23.97 -15.56 -15.76
N ARG A 20 25.05 -16.32 -15.99
CA ARG A 20 26.33 -15.74 -16.44
C ARG A 20 26.24 -15.03 -17.79
N ARG A 21 25.51 -15.60 -18.76
CA ARG A 21 25.28 -14.94 -20.06
C ARG A 21 24.50 -13.63 -19.89
N ALA A 22 23.39 -13.66 -19.15
CA ALA A 22 22.62 -12.45 -18.87
C ALA A 22 23.42 -11.41 -18.06
N GLY A 23 24.28 -11.86 -17.14
CA GLY A 23 25.24 -11.02 -16.43
C GLY A 23 26.24 -10.34 -17.36
N HIS A 24 26.78 -11.07 -18.35
CA HIS A 24 27.64 -10.49 -19.37
C HIS A 24 26.91 -9.44 -20.23
N ASP A 25 25.65 -9.69 -20.60
CA ASP A 25 24.83 -8.72 -21.34
C ASP A 25 24.62 -7.44 -20.52
N LEU A 26 24.27 -7.56 -19.23
CA LEU A 26 24.12 -6.42 -18.32
C LEU A 26 25.45 -5.67 -18.15
N PHE A 27 26.55 -6.40 -18.03
CA PHE A 27 27.88 -5.83 -17.90
C PHE A 27 28.28 -4.97 -19.12
N ALA A 28 27.92 -5.39 -20.33
CA ALA A 28 28.20 -4.66 -21.56
C ALA A 28 27.51 -3.29 -21.64
N LEU A 29 26.54 -3.02 -20.75
CA LEU A 29 25.82 -1.74 -20.68
C LEU A 29 26.49 -0.72 -19.75
N GLN A 30 27.58 -1.08 -19.05
CA GLN A 30 28.29 -0.15 -18.18
C GLN A 30 28.80 1.05 -18.98
N ARG A 31 28.50 2.27 -18.51
CA ARG A 31 28.94 3.50 -19.17
C ARG A 31 30.40 3.82 -18.86
N PRO A 32 31.06 4.66 -19.67
CA PRO A 32 32.43 5.10 -19.40
C PRO A 32 32.65 5.72 -18.01
N THR A 33 31.61 6.35 -17.46
CA THR A 33 31.59 6.88 -16.07
C THR A 33 31.69 5.81 -14.98
N GLY A 34 31.48 4.54 -15.31
CA GLY A 34 31.41 3.41 -14.37
C GLY A 34 29.99 3.06 -13.92
N GLY A 35 29.02 3.96 -14.06
CA GLY A 35 27.63 3.71 -13.71
C GLY A 35 26.83 2.99 -14.81
N TRP A 36 25.66 2.48 -14.44
CA TRP A 36 24.64 1.95 -15.35
C TRP A 36 23.47 2.92 -15.45
N ALA A 37 22.74 2.82 -16.55
CA ALA A 37 21.50 3.55 -16.78
C ALA A 37 20.43 2.57 -17.24
N GLN A 38 19.18 2.76 -16.81
CA GLN A 38 18.07 1.89 -17.16
C GLN A 38 17.76 1.90 -18.67
N LEU A 39 17.85 3.07 -19.31
CA LEU A 39 17.57 3.25 -20.75
C LEU A 39 18.79 3.77 -21.52
N PRO A 40 18.90 3.47 -22.83
CA PRO A 40 20.04 3.88 -23.64
C PRO A 40 20.32 5.39 -23.70
N HIS A 41 19.29 6.23 -23.56
CA HIS A 41 19.40 7.70 -23.65
C HIS A 41 19.56 8.38 -22.27
N MET A 42 19.40 7.64 -21.17
CA MET A 42 19.55 8.18 -19.83
C MET A 42 21.01 8.23 -19.40
N GLN A 43 21.32 9.19 -18.53
CA GLN A 43 22.58 9.19 -17.80
C GLN A 43 22.56 8.12 -16.71
N PRO A 44 23.73 7.59 -16.33
CA PRO A 44 23.82 6.74 -15.15
C PRO A 44 23.33 7.45 -13.89
N ASP A 45 22.80 6.67 -12.96
CA ASP A 45 22.39 7.13 -11.64
C ASP A 45 22.64 6.05 -10.58
N ALA A 46 22.43 6.41 -9.31
CA ALA A 46 22.67 5.52 -8.18
C ALA A 46 21.71 4.33 -8.10
N TYR A 47 20.47 4.53 -8.54
CA TYR A 47 19.47 3.46 -8.60
C TYR A 47 19.91 2.36 -9.57
N SER A 48 20.11 2.72 -10.84
CA SER A 48 20.44 1.77 -11.91
C SER A 48 21.80 1.13 -11.66
N THR A 49 22.76 1.90 -11.12
CA THR A 49 24.09 1.39 -10.78
C THR A 49 24.04 0.43 -9.59
N GLY A 50 23.35 0.79 -8.50
CA GLY A 50 23.20 -0.06 -7.33
C GLY A 50 22.49 -1.37 -7.68
N GLU A 51 21.39 -1.27 -8.44
CA GLU A 51 20.62 -2.42 -8.92
C GLU A 51 21.49 -3.36 -9.77
N ALA A 52 22.23 -2.81 -10.75
CA ALA A 52 23.10 -3.60 -11.61
C ALA A 52 24.22 -4.30 -10.83
N LEU A 53 24.84 -3.62 -9.85
CA LEU A 53 25.91 -4.21 -9.03
C LEU A 53 25.40 -5.35 -8.15
N VAL A 54 24.21 -5.22 -7.57
CA VAL A 54 23.59 -6.30 -6.79
C VAL A 54 23.24 -7.48 -7.71
N ALA A 55 22.59 -7.22 -8.85
CA ALA A 55 22.23 -8.27 -9.81
C ALA A 55 23.46 -9.02 -10.33
N LEU A 56 24.52 -8.29 -10.71
CA LEU A 56 25.78 -8.89 -11.19
C LEU A 56 26.41 -9.77 -10.10
N HIS A 57 26.37 -9.35 -8.84
CA HIS A 57 26.94 -10.12 -7.74
C HIS A 57 26.11 -11.37 -7.39
N GLU A 58 24.83 -11.16 -7.06
CA GLU A 58 23.96 -12.21 -6.52
C GLU A 58 23.52 -13.22 -7.59
N ALA A 59 23.15 -12.73 -8.77
CA ALA A 59 22.63 -13.55 -9.85
C ALA A 59 23.69 -13.84 -10.93
N GLY A 60 24.50 -12.85 -11.30
CA GLY A 60 25.53 -12.98 -12.33
C GLY A 60 26.78 -13.75 -11.89
N GLY A 61 27.00 -13.90 -10.58
CA GLY A 61 28.19 -14.53 -10.01
C GLY A 61 29.47 -13.70 -10.20
N VAL A 62 29.33 -12.38 -10.42
CA VAL A 62 30.46 -11.46 -10.56
C VAL A 62 31.01 -11.13 -9.16
N PRO A 63 32.29 -11.42 -8.87
CA PRO A 63 32.86 -11.10 -7.56
C PRO A 63 32.97 -9.59 -7.39
N VAL A 64 32.82 -9.10 -6.17
CA VAL A 64 32.95 -7.66 -5.88
C VAL A 64 34.34 -7.11 -6.20
N THR A 65 35.36 -7.98 -6.28
CA THR A 65 36.73 -7.61 -6.70
C THR A 65 36.88 -7.40 -8.20
N ASP A 66 35.84 -7.66 -9.00
CA ASP A 66 35.88 -7.46 -10.44
C ASP A 66 36.13 -5.98 -10.80
N PRO A 67 37.05 -5.66 -11.74
CA PRO A 67 37.39 -4.28 -12.07
C PRO A 67 36.22 -3.40 -12.50
N ALA A 68 35.24 -3.93 -13.21
CA ALA A 68 34.07 -3.16 -13.62
C ALA A 68 33.04 -3.05 -12.50
N TRP A 69 32.90 -4.07 -11.65
CA TRP A 69 32.12 -3.94 -10.42
C TRP A 69 32.69 -2.81 -9.54
N GLN A 70 34.02 -2.75 -9.40
CA GLN A 70 34.72 -1.66 -8.70
C GLN A 70 34.54 -0.28 -9.35
N LYS A 71 34.41 -0.20 -10.69
CA LYS A 71 34.05 1.06 -11.36
C LYS A 71 32.65 1.54 -10.99
N GLY A 72 31.68 0.63 -10.89
CA GLY A 72 30.33 0.96 -10.43
C GLY A 72 30.33 1.40 -8.96
N LEU A 73 31.07 0.71 -8.11
CA LEU A 73 31.25 1.10 -6.71
C LEU A 73 31.80 2.53 -6.61
N LYS A 74 32.85 2.84 -7.38
CA LYS A 74 33.44 4.17 -7.42
C LYS A 74 32.46 5.21 -7.93
N TYR A 75 31.65 4.88 -8.93
CA TYR A 75 30.58 5.75 -9.41
C TYR A 75 29.59 6.09 -8.28
N LEU A 76 29.08 5.09 -7.54
CA LEU A 76 28.19 5.32 -6.40
C LEU A 76 28.83 6.25 -5.36
N LEU A 77 30.07 5.96 -4.94
CA LEU A 77 30.76 6.80 -3.95
C LEU A 77 31.01 8.23 -4.45
N SER A 78 31.30 8.41 -5.74
CA SER A 78 31.55 9.74 -6.32
C SER A 78 30.30 10.58 -6.54
N THR A 79 29.11 9.97 -6.51
CA THR A 79 27.82 10.63 -6.74
C THR A 79 26.98 10.73 -5.47
N GLN A 80 27.52 10.26 -4.33
CA GLN A 80 26.89 10.37 -3.02
C GLN A 80 26.97 11.83 -2.53
N ASP A 81 25.85 12.34 -2.06
CA ASP A 81 25.74 13.65 -1.41
C ASP A 81 26.27 13.61 0.04
N ASP A 82 26.54 14.76 0.64
CA ASP A 82 27.09 14.90 2.00
C ASP A 82 26.22 14.24 3.08
N PHE A 83 24.91 14.14 2.87
CA PHE A 83 23.99 13.46 3.79
C PHE A 83 23.93 11.93 3.60
N GLY A 84 24.74 11.37 2.70
CA GLY A 84 24.83 9.94 2.44
C GLY A 84 23.76 9.40 1.46
N SER A 85 22.99 10.30 0.83
CA SER A 85 21.97 9.98 -0.18
C SER A 85 22.46 10.22 -1.62
N TRP A 86 21.61 9.92 -2.61
CA TRP A 86 21.91 10.17 -4.02
C TRP A 86 20.77 10.93 -4.69
N HIS A 87 21.13 11.92 -5.49
CA HIS A 87 20.21 12.60 -6.38
C HIS A 87 19.84 11.69 -7.55
N VAL A 88 18.55 11.61 -7.86
CA VAL A 88 18.05 10.81 -8.98
C VAL A 88 17.13 11.67 -9.84
N HIS A 89 17.48 11.76 -11.13
CA HIS A 89 16.64 12.46 -12.10
C HIS A 89 15.31 11.72 -12.31
N THR A 90 14.25 12.49 -12.53
CA THR A 90 12.93 11.91 -12.82
C THR A 90 12.98 11.02 -14.06
N ARG A 91 12.36 9.84 -13.97
CA ARG A 91 12.34 8.82 -15.02
C ARG A 91 11.08 8.84 -15.87
N MET A 92 10.14 9.71 -15.55
CA MET A 92 8.93 9.90 -16.33
C MET A 92 9.29 10.52 -17.69
N LEU A 93 9.06 9.79 -18.78
CA LEU A 93 9.32 10.25 -20.14
C LEU A 93 8.48 11.50 -20.43
N SER A 94 9.12 12.59 -20.85
CA SER A 94 8.42 13.77 -21.36
C SER A 94 8.14 13.62 -22.86
N PRO A 95 6.89 13.86 -23.35
CA PRO A 95 5.68 14.22 -22.63
C PRO A 95 4.73 13.02 -22.59
N ALA A 96 4.90 12.09 -21.65
CA ALA A 96 3.81 11.18 -21.31
C ALA A 96 2.74 12.03 -20.63
N ALA A 97 1.76 12.49 -21.39
CA ALA A 97 0.55 13.08 -20.83
C ALA A 97 -0.08 11.99 -19.96
N VAL A 98 0.16 12.04 -18.65
CA VAL A 98 -0.57 11.20 -17.71
C VAL A 98 -2.05 11.49 -17.98
N SER A 99 -2.76 10.48 -18.49
CA SER A 99 -4.15 10.59 -18.86
C SER A 99 -4.92 9.60 -17.98
N PRO A 100 -5.68 10.09 -16.99
CA PRO A 100 -5.99 11.50 -16.71
C PRO A 100 -4.87 12.26 -15.94
N PRO A 101 -4.85 13.59 -16.04
CA PRO A 101 -3.74 14.46 -15.59
C PRO A 101 -3.57 14.59 -14.06
N TYR A 102 -4.35 13.86 -13.28
CA TYR A 102 -4.40 13.95 -11.82
C TYR A 102 -4.10 12.63 -11.12
N LEU A 103 -3.84 11.55 -11.87
CA LEU A 103 -3.20 10.37 -11.29
C LEU A 103 -1.71 10.67 -11.16
N GLU A 104 -1.31 11.26 -10.05
CA GLU A 104 0.12 11.31 -9.71
C GLU A 104 0.61 9.86 -9.63
N THR A 105 1.50 9.44 -10.53
CA THR A 105 1.99 8.06 -10.65
C THR A 105 2.88 7.63 -9.48
N GLY A 106 2.80 8.30 -8.32
CA GLY A 106 3.73 8.16 -7.20
C GLY A 106 5.16 8.63 -7.52
N PHE A 107 5.47 8.85 -8.80
CA PHE A 107 6.70 9.47 -9.28
C PHE A 107 6.39 10.92 -9.66
N PRO A 108 7.05 11.92 -9.05
CA PRO A 108 6.73 13.30 -9.32
C PRO A 108 7.08 13.63 -10.78
N TYR A 109 6.04 13.79 -11.60
CA TYR A 109 6.17 14.11 -13.02
C TYR A 109 6.87 15.48 -13.17
N GLY A 110 7.99 15.50 -13.89
CA GLY A 110 8.73 16.74 -14.15
C GLY A 110 9.53 17.30 -12.97
N HIS A 111 9.64 16.59 -11.85
CA HIS A 111 10.46 17.00 -10.72
C HIS A 111 11.48 15.93 -10.34
N ASP A 112 12.75 16.31 -10.25
CA ASP A 112 13.81 15.41 -9.79
C ASP A 112 13.61 15.04 -8.31
N GLN A 113 14.01 13.82 -7.94
CA GLN A 113 14.00 13.36 -6.57
C GLN A 113 15.37 13.60 -5.94
N PHE A 114 15.45 14.59 -5.04
CA PHE A 114 16.67 14.85 -4.27
C PHE A 114 17.01 13.69 -3.32
N LEU A 115 15.98 13.00 -2.80
CA LEU A 115 16.10 11.83 -1.93
C LEU A 115 15.25 10.69 -2.52
N SER A 116 15.87 9.82 -3.32
CA SER A 116 15.21 8.61 -3.79
C SER A 116 15.50 7.46 -2.82
N THR A 117 14.51 7.08 -2.00
CA THR A 117 14.65 5.98 -1.03
C THR A 117 15.10 4.70 -1.71
N ASP A 118 14.52 4.36 -2.86
CA ASP A 118 14.88 3.14 -3.59
C ASP A 118 16.32 3.19 -4.11
N ALA A 119 16.77 4.35 -4.60
CA ALA A 119 18.14 4.51 -5.06
C ALA A 119 19.12 4.39 -3.90
N THR A 120 18.80 4.98 -2.75
CA THR A 120 19.56 4.83 -1.51
C THR A 120 19.60 3.35 -1.09
N CYS A 121 18.49 2.63 -1.12
CA CYS A 121 18.44 1.20 -0.79
C CYS A 121 19.34 0.38 -1.73
N TRP A 122 19.22 0.53 -3.05
CA TRP A 122 20.06 -0.18 -4.02
C TRP A 122 21.54 0.14 -3.88
N ALA A 123 21.89 1.41 -3.74
CA ALA A 123 23.27 1.84 -3.56
C ALA A 123 23.86 1.29 -2.25
N VAL A 124 23.11 1.36 -1.15
CA VAL A 124 23.54 0.81 0.16
C VAL A 124 23.71 -0.70 0.08
N MET A 125 22.79 -1.45 -0.54
CA MET A 125 22.95 -2.90 -0.73
C MET A 125 24.23 -3.22 -1.52
N ALA A 126 24.49 -2.52 -2.63
CA ALA A 126 25.72 -2.69 -3.39
C ALA A 126 26.98 -2.36 -2.56
N LEU A 127 26.96 -1.26 -1.80
CA LEU A 127 28.06 -0.88 -0.90
C LEU A 127 28.30 -1.92 0.19
N MET A 128 27.23 -2.48 0.77
CA MET A 128 27.29 -3.53 1.79
C MET A 128 27.96 -4.80 1.26
N LEU A 129 27.70 -5.18 0.00
CA LEU A 129 28.38 -6.32 -0.63
C LEU A 129 29.89 -6.09 -0.77
N ALA A 130 30.32 -4.84 -0.93
CA ALA A 130 31.73 -4.46 -1.00
C ALA A 130 32.44 -4.49 0.36
N LEU A 131 31.69 -4.44 1.47
CA LEU A 131 32.29 -4.45 2.79
C LEU A 131 32.98 -5.79 3.05
N PRO A 132 34.16 -5.78 3.70
CA PRO A 132 34.81 -7.01 4.09
C PRO A 132 33.87 -7.80 4.99
N LYS A 133 33.64 -9.08 4.66
CA LYS A 133 32.97 -10.00 5.58
C LYS A 133 33.79 -10.06 6.86
N ALA A 134 33.23 -9.56 7.96
CA ALA A 134 33.86 -9.68 9.26
C ALA A 134 34.09 -11.17 9.55
N ALA A 135 35.34 -11.58 9.80
CA ALA A 135 35.70 -12.97 10.11
C ALA A 135 34.90 -13.51 11.31
N THR A 136 34.48 -12.60 12.19
CA THR A 136 33.50 -12.81 13.23
C THR A 136 32.59 -11.58 13.20
N PRO A 137 31.29 -11.68 12.85
CA PRO A 137 30.39 -10.57 13.10
C PRO A 137 30.49 -10.24 14.60
N PRO A 138 30.68 -8.97 14.99
CA PRO A 138 30.63 -8.63 16.40
C PRO A 138 29.32 -9.18 16.94
N ALA A 139 29.36 -9.89 18.07
CA ALA A 139 28.13 -10.30 18.74
C ALA A 139 27.28 -9.03 18.86
N PRO A 140 26.03 -9.02 18.35
CA PRO A 140 25.19 -7.83 18.42
C PRO A 140 25.20 -7.39 19.87
N GLN A 141 25.67 -6.16 20.12
CA GLN A 141 25.65 -5.66 21.49
C GLN A 141 24.21 -5.74 21.95
N PRO A 142 23.91 -6.41 23.08
CA PRO A 142 22.57 -6.39 23.61
C PRO A 142 22.17 -4.93 23.74
N LEU A 143 21.03 -4.55 23.17
CA LEU A 143 20.45 -3.20 23.28
C LEU A 143 20.08 -2.85 24.74
N ALA A 144 20.56 -3.62 25.74
CA ALA A 144 20.33 -3.41 27.16
C ALA A 144 20.73 -2.01 27.63
N SER A 145 21.77 -1.40 27.04
CA SER A 145 22.16 0.00 27.29
C SER A 145 21.23 1.03 26.62
N LEU A 146 20.39 0.58 25.68
CA LEU A 146 19.39 1.35 24.94
C LEU A 146 17.96 1.08 25.42
N SER A 147 17.79 0.43 26.58
CA SER A 147 16.47 0.17 27.17
C SER A 147 15.64 1.46 27.15
N PRO A 148 14.43 1.43 26.55
CA PRO A 148 13.66 2.64 26.31
C PRO A 148 13.33 3.32 27.65
N LYS A 149 13.76 4.57 27.79
CA LYS A 149 13.52 5.36 29.01
C LYS A 149 12.03 5.61 29.16
N GLY A 150 11.50 5.39 30.36
CA GLY A 150 10.09 5.67 30.68
C GLY A 150 9.10 4.57 30.29
N VAL A 151 9.58 3.40 29.83
CA VAL A 151 8.72 2.22 29.63
C VAL A 151 8.51 1.54 30.97
N LYS A 152 7.25 1.41 31.39
CA LYS A 152 6.90 0.70 32.61
C LYS A 152 6.92 -0.81 32.31
N PRO A 153 7.36 -1.68 33.25
CA PRO A 153 7.45 -3.12 33.01
C PRO A 153 6.15 -3.78 32.50
N TRP A 154 5.00 -3.30 32.95
CA TRP A 154 3.71 -3.80 32.48
C TRP A 154 3.44 -3.54 31.00
N MET A 155 4.05 -2.50 30.40
CA MET A 155 3.87 -2.18 28.98
C MET A 155 4.50 -3.26 28.10
N GLU A 156 5.67 -3.77 28.49
CA GLU A 156 6.35 -4.86 27.78
C GLU A 156 5.53 -6.15 27.88
N THR A 157 5.01 -6.46 29.08
CA THR A 157 4.16 -7.65 29.27
C THR A 157 2.84 -7.54 28.50
N ALA A 158 2.25 -6.35 28.42
CA ALA A 158 1.04 -6.12 27.63
C ALA A 158 1.28 -6.41 26.14
N LEU A 159 2.32 -5.80 25.56
CA LEU A 159 2.62 -5.86 24.13
C LEU A 159 3.23 -7.20 23.69
N PHE A 160 4.12 -7.77 24.50
CA PHE A 160 4.97 -8.90 24.11
C PHE A 160 4.90 -10.11 25.04
N GLY A 161 4.41 -9.93 26.27
CA GLY A 161 4.30 -11.01 27.26
C GLY A 161 3.10 -11.92 27.05
N LYS A 162 2.95 -12.93 27.90
CA LYS A 162 1.81 -13.87 27.88
C LYS A 162 0.68 -13.42 28.81
N ALA A 163 -0.55 -13.88 28.56
CA ALA A 163 -1.69 -13.60 29.43
C ALA A 163 -1.45 -14.01 30.89
N ALA A 164 -0.75 -15.13 31.13
CA ALA A 164 -0.39 -15.59 32.47
C ALA A 164 0.54 -14.61 33.23
N GLU A 165 1.48 -13.98 32.52
CA GLU A 165 2.40 -12.99 33.10
C GLU A 165 1.65 -11.70 33.44
N LEU A 166 0.77 -11.25 32.53
CA LEU A 166 -0.10 -10.11 32.78
C LEU A 166 -1.03 -10.37 33.98
N LYS A 167 -1.58 -11.59 34.08
CA LYS A 167 -2.38 -12.01 35.23
C LYS A 167 -1.59 -11.90 36.53
N ALA A 168 -0.35 -12.38 36.56
CA ALA A 168 0.51 -12.28 37.73
C ALA A 168 0.76 -10.81 38.14
N GLN A 169 0.94 -9.91 37.17
CA GLN A 169 1.09 -8.47 37.46
C GLN A 169 -0.19 -7.84 38.01
N LEU A 170 -1.36 -8.19 37.46
CA LEU A 170 -2.67 -7.74 37.97
C LEU A 170 -2.93 -8.27 39.38
N ASP A 171 -2.61 -9.54 39.65
CA ASP A 171 -2.70 -10.14 40.99
C ASP A 171 -1.71 -9.49 41.97
N GLY A 172 -0.58 -8.99 41.46
CA GLY A 172 0.40 -8.19 42.20
C GLY A 172 0.02 -6.71 42.41
N GLY A 173 -1.18 -6.29 42.01
CA GLY A 173 -1.70 -4.94 42.25
C GLY A 173 -1.54 -3.96 41.08
N LEU A 174 -1.20 -4.41 39.87
CA LEU A 174 -1.31 -3.59 38.67
C LEU A 174 -2.78 -3.18 38.44
N ASP A 175 -3.03 -1.88 38.31
CA ASP A 175 -4.35 -1.36 37.95
C ASP A 175 -4.67 -1.72 36.48
N PRO A 176 -5.78 -2.43 36.18
CA PRO A 176 -6.19 -2.76 34.82
C PRO A 176 -6.47 -1.53 33.94
N ASN A 177 -6.65 -0.35 34.55
CA ASN A 177 -6.82 0.93 33.88
C ASN A 177 -5.52 1.75 33.76
N SER A 178 -4.37 1.12 34.03
CA SER A 178 -3.04 1.71 33.81
C SER A 178 -2.90 2.23 32.39
N LYS A 179 -2.29 3.42 32.24
CA LYS A 179 -2.15 4.08 30.95
C LYS A 179 -0.82 4.84 30.80
N THR A 180 -0.44 5.07 29.55
CA THR A 180 0.68 5.93 29.16
C THR A 180 0.36 7.41 29.40
N PRO A 181 1.36 8.33 29.36
CA PRO A 181 1.09 9.77 29.37
C PRO A 181 0.19 10.26 28.24
N GLU A 182 0.11 9.53 27.12
CA GLU A 182 -0.80 9.81 25.99
C GLU A 182 -2.19 9.19 26.15
N GLY A 183 -2.45 8.56 27.30
CA GLY A 183 -3.75 7.96 27.61
C GLY A 183 -3.99 6.60 26.98
N THR A 184 -2.99 5.98 26.33
CA THR A 184 -3.08 4.59 25.84
C THR A 184 -3.20 3.66 27.05
N THR A 185 -4.36 3.00 27.19
CA THR A 185 -4.63 2.09 28.30
C THR A 185 -4.02 0.71 28.07
N LEU A 186 -3.89 -0.05 29.15
CA LEU A 186 -3.50 -1.45 29.12
C LEU A 186 -4.41 -2.26 28.17
N LEU A 187 -5.73 -2.04 28.25
CA LEU A 187 -6.71 -2.68 27.37
C LEU A 187 -6.51 -2.31 25.89
N MET A 188 -6.14 -1.07 25.56
CA MET A 188 -5.81 -0.69 24.18
C MET A 188 -4.57 -1.44 23.67
N MET A 189 -3.53 -1.57 24.50
CA MET A 189 -2.28 -2.26 24.11
C MET A 189 -2.50 -3.75 23.84
N THR A 190 -3.45 -4.37 24.53
CA THR A 190 -3.74 -5.81 24.40
C THR A 190 -4.98 -6.08 23.54
N ALA A 191 -5.55 -5.09 22.86
CA ALA A 191 -6.85 -5.22 22.20
C ALA A 191 -6.88 -6.29 21.08
N HIS A 192 -5.73 -6.63 20.52
CA HIS A 192 -5.57 -7.68 19.51
C HIS A 192 -5.55 -9.10 20.10
N ASP A 193 -5.33 -9.25 21.40
CA ASP A 193 -5.21 -10.52 22.11
C ASP A 193 -6.47 -10.78 22.95
N PRO A 194 -7.36 -11.70 22.54
CA PRO A 194 -8.65 -11.91 23.18
C PRO A 194 -8.51 -12.44 24.61
N GLU A 195 -7.48 -13.23 24.92
CA GLU A 195 -7.25 -13.78 26.26
C GLU A 195 -6.87 -12.65 27.22
N LYS A 196 -5.94 -11.78 26.83
CA LYS A 196 -5.55 -10.61 27.62
C LYS A 196 -6.68 -9.60 27.74
N ALA A 197 -7.40 -9.31 26.64
CA ALA A 197 -8.52 -8.38 26.66
C ALA A 197 -9.62 -8.88 27.62
N LYS A 198 -9.96 -10.17 27.57
CA LYS A 198 -10.89 -10.80 28.50
C LYS A 198 -10.43 -10.68 29.94
N LEU A 199 -9.18 -11.03 30.22
CA LEU A 199 -8.60 -10.91 31.55
C LEU A 199 -8.74 -9.48 32.09
N LEU A 200 -8.41 -8.46 31.30
CA LEU A 200 -8.50 -7.06 31.73
C LEU A 200 -9.94 -6.60 31.97
N ILE A 201 -10.86 -6.98 31.10
CA ILE A 201 -12.29 -6.67 31.26
C ILE A 201 -12.86 -7.33 32.52
N ASP A 202 -12.53 -8.61 32.77
CA ASP A 202 -12.91 -9.33 34.00
C ASP A 202 -12.37 -8.65 35.27
N ARG A 203 -11.25 -7.90 35.15
CA ARG A 203 -10.65 -7.12 36.24
C ARG A 203 -11.15 -5.68 36.33
N GLY A 204 -12.08 -5.27 35.48
CA GLY A 204 -12.68 -3.93 35.52
C GLY A 204 -11.96 -2.87 34.69
N ALA A 205 -11.27 -3.28 33.61
CA ALA A 205 -10.79 -2.32 32.62
C ALA A 205 -11.96 -1.57 31.96
N ASP A 206 -11.84 -0.25 31.86
CA ASP A 206 -12.81 0.60 31.19
C ASP A 206 -12.71 0.45 29.66
N VAL A 207 -13.67 -0.27 29.08
CA VAL A 207 -13.76 -0.50 27.63
C VAL A 207 -14.03 0.77 26.82
N ARG A 208 -14.49 1.85 27.47
CA ARG A 208 -14.80 3.14 26.84
C ARG A 208 -13.70 4.18 27.03
N ALA A 209 -12.63 3.83 27.73
CA ALA A 209 -11.50 4.72 27.89
C ALA A 209 -10.96 5.18 26.54
N LYS A 210 -10.55 6.46 26.47
CA LYS A 210 -10.01 7.09 25.27
C LYS A 210 -8.60 7.58 25.51
N ALA A 211 -7.72 7.34 24.55
CA ALA A 211 -6.41 8.01 24.49
C ALA A 211 -6.60 9.51 24.17
N LYS A 212 -5.54 10.31 24.26
CA LYS A 212 -5.59 11.72 23.85
C LYS A 212 -5.97 11.91 22.37
N THR A 213 -5.68 10.91 21.53
CA THR A 213 -6.10 10.85 20.13
C THR A 213 -7.58 10.48 19.95
N GLY A 214 -8.30 10.21 21.03
CA GLY A 214 -9.68 9.72 21.00
C GLY A 214 -9.81 8.22 20.70
N TYR A 215 -8.72 7.52 20.40
CA TYR A 215 -8.75 6.08 20.13
C TYR A 215 -9.21 5.27 21.35
N THR A 216 -10.02 4.25 21.10
CA THR A 216 -10.52 3.28 22.09
C THR A 216 -9.91 1.90 21.87
N ALA A 217 -10.08 0.98 22.82
CA ALA A 217 -9.65 -0.41 22.64
C ALA A 217 -10.33 -1.07 21.43
N LEU A 218 -11.62 -0.79 21.19
CA LEU A 218 -12.35 -1.30 20.02
C LEU A 218 -11.70 -0.85 18.71
N MET A 219 -11.33 0.42 18.59
CA MET A 219 -10.64 0.93 17.39
C MET A 219 -9.30 0.24 17.17
N VAL A 220 -8.51 0.06 18.24
CA VAL A 220 -7.21 -0.62 18.14
C VAL A 220 -7.40 -2.07 17.70
N ALA A 221 -8.36 -2.80 18.27
CA ALA A 221 -8.66 -4.17 17.85
C ALA A 221 -8.99 -4.23 16.35
N THR A 222 -9.87 -3.34 15.86
CA THR A 222 -10.33 -3.33 14.47
C THR A 222 -9.26 -2.99 13.43
N THR A 223 -8.11 -2.45 13.84
CA THR A 223 -6.96 -2.21 12.95
C THR A 223 -6.27 -3.52 12.54
N TYR A 224 -6.44 -4.59 13.30
CA TYR A 224 -5.80 -5.89 13.04
C TYR A 224 -6.82 -6.90 12.52
N PHE A 225 -6.43 -7.60 11.46
CA PHE A 225 -7.19 -8.74 10.93
C PHE A 225 -7.23 -9.90 11.93
N GLY A 226 -8.37 -10.58 12.05
CA GLY A 226 -8.54 -11.80 12.84
C GLY A 226 -8.82 -11.54 14.33
N THR A 227 -9.26 -10.34 14.69
CA THR A 227 -9.52 -9.94 16.08
C THR A 227 -11.00 -10.01 16.48
N SER A 228 -11.81 -10.76 15.74
CA SER A 228 -13.27 -10.81 15.92
C SER A 228 -13.71 -11.24 17.31
N GLU A 229 -12.96 -12.10 17.99
CA GLU A 229 -13.22 -12.46 19.39
C GLU A 229 -13.04 -11.26 20.33
N SER A 230 -11.94 -10.51 20.23
CA SER A 230 -11.71 -9.29 21.00
C SER A 230 -12.76 -8.22 20.70
N VAL A 231 -13.07 -8.00 19.42
CA VAL A 231 -14.08 -7.03 19.00
C VAL A 231 -15.45 -7.39 19.55
N LYS A 232 -15.86 -8.66 19.43
CA LYS A 232 -17.12 -9.15 20.01
C LYS A 232 -17.16 -8.93 21.52
N LEU A 233 -16.12 -9.32 22.23
CA LEU A 233 -16.00 -9.16 23.68
C LEU A 233 -16.13 -7.68 24.10
N LEU A 234 -15.43 -6.78 23.42
CA LEU A 234 -15.48 -5.34 23.69
C LEU A 234 -16.88 -4.77 23.46
N LEU A 235 -17.54 -5.14 22.35
CA LEU A 235 -18.90 -4.71 22.03
C LEU A 235 -19.94 -5.25 23.02
N GLU A 236 -19.79 -6.48 23.51
CA GLU A 236 -20.64 -7.08 24.54
C GLU A 236 -20.52 -6.37 25.90
N HIS A 237 -19.34 -5.83 26.21
CA HIS A 237 -19.09 -5.06 27.44
C HIS A 237 -19.32 -3.56 27.29
N GLY A 238 -19.89 -3.12 26.16
CA GLY A 238 -20.39 -1.76 25.97
C GLY A 238 -19.45 -0.80 25.26
N ALA A 239 -18.40 -1.29 24.58
CA ALA A 239 -17.66 -0.47 23.63
C ALA A 239 -18.56 0.06 22.51
N GLU A 240 -18.31 1.28 22.05
CA GLU A 240 -19.18 2.00 21.13
C GLU A 240 -18.70 1.84 19.68
N ALA A 241 -19.53 1.20 18.83
CA ALA A 241 -19.25 1.08 17.39
C ALA A 241 -19.33 2.43 16.65
N ARG A 242 -20.03 3.42 17.23
CA ARG A 242 -20.10 4.80 16.76
C ARG A 242 -19.32 5.71 17.70
N PRO A 243 -18.06 6.06 17.39
CA PRO A 243 -17.33 6.99 18.24
C PRO A 243 -17.92 8.40 18.14
N GLY A 244 -17.87 9.12 19.26
CA GLY A 244 -18.15 10.56 19.31
C GLY A 244 -17.07 11.40 18.60
N ALA A 245 -17.27 12.72 18.61
CA ALA A 245 -16.30 13.67 18.03
C ALA A 245 -14.93 13.66 18.77
N GLY A 246 -13.90 14.20 18.12
CA GLY A 246 -12.57 14.39 18.72
C GLY A 246 -11.62 13.20 18.57
N VAL A 247 -11.94 12.25 17.70
CA VAL A 247 -11.01 11.19 17.31
C VAL A 247 -10.10 11.70 16.21
N THR A 248 -8.79 11.51 16.36
CA THR A 248 -7.81 11.89 15.33
C THR A 248 -8.18 11.23 14.00
N PHE A 249 -8.12 12.01 12.92
CA PHE A 249 -8.53 11.61 11.56
C PHE A 249 -10.00 11.26 11.39
N ASP A 250 -10.87 11.51 12.38
CA ASP A 250 -12.26 11.02 12.38
C ASP A 250 -12.35 9.50 12.22
N ALA A 251 -11.34 8.77 12.70
CA ALA A 251 -11.28 7.32 12.58
C ALA A 251 -12.50 6.65 13.22
N THR A 252 -13.02 5.60 12.57
CA THR A 252 -14.10 4.77 13.10
C THR A 252 -13.68 3.30 13.15
N PRO A 253 -14.22 2.51 14.09
CA PRO A 253 -13.98 1.06 14.09
C PRO A 253 -14.32 0.40 12.74
N LEU A 254 -15.41 0.84 12.09
CA LEU A 254 -15.84 0.25 10.81
C LEU A 254 -14.89 0.59 9.67
N PHE A 255 -14.40 1.84 9.60
CA PHE A 255 -13.38 2.20 8.62
C PHE A 255 -12.10 1.37 8.83
N LEU A 256 -11.63 1.24 10.07
CA LEU A 256 -10.42 0.48 10.39
C LEU A 256 -10.57 -1.01 10.04
N ALA A 257 -11.74 -1.62 10.32
CA ALA A 257 -12.03 -2.99 9.95
C ALA A 257 -12.08 -3.19 8.42
N ALA A 258 -12.65 -2.23 7.68
CA ALA A 258 -12.65 -2.25 6.21
C ALA A 258 -11.24 -2.09 5.64
N PHE A 259 -10.42 -1.22 6.22
CA PHE A 259 -9.02 -1.06 5.85
C PHE A 259 -8.20 -2.32 6.13
N ALA A 260 -8.51 -3.05 7.21
CA ALA A 260 -7.88 -4.33 7.53
C ALA A 260 -8.39 -5.52 6.69
N GLY A 261 -9.47 -5.35 5.91
CA GLY A 261 -10.10 -6.44 5.15
C GLY A 261 -10.85 -7.46 6.01
N ASP A 262 -11.22 -7.11 7.25
CA ASP A 262 -11.80 -8.05 8.21
C ASP A 262 -13.34 -8.04 8.18
N ARG A 263 -13.91 -8.98 7.41
CA ARG A 263 -15.36 -9.11 7.21
C ARG A 263 -16.11 -9.47 8.50
N ASP A 264 -15.49 -10.22 9.41
CA ASP A 264 -16.15 -10.63 10.65
C ASP A 264 -16.29 -9.42 11.57
N ASN A 265 -15.23 -8.60 11.67
CA ASN A 265 -15.28 -7.33 12.37
C ASN A 265 -16.29 -6.36 11.75
N ILE A 266 -16.33 -6.25 10.42
CA ILE A 266 -17.34 -5.45 9.71
C ILE A 266 -18.75 -5.89 10.08
N ALA A 267 -19.04 -7.20 10.02
CA ALA A 267 -20.36 -7.73 10.35
C ALA A 267 -20.75 -7.44 11.82
N LEU A 268 -19.82 -7.62 12.76
CA LEU A 268 -20.04 -7.32 14.18
C LEU A 268 -20.34 -5.83 14.41
N LEU A 269 -19.57 -4.94 13.78
CA LEU A 269 -19.73 -3.49 13.92
C LEU A 269 -21.04 -2.99 13.32
N LEU A 270 -21.39 -3.47 12.12
CA LEU A 270 -22.66 -3.16 11.47
C LEU A 270 -23.86 -3.66 12.28
N ALA A 271 -23.77 -4.85 12.87
CA ALA A 271 -24.80 -5.37 13.78
C ALA A 271 -24.94 -4.53 15.06
N LYS A 272 -23.88 -3.82 15.47
CA LYS A 272 -23.90 -2.81 16.55
C LYS A 272 -24.19 -1.40 16.06
N GLY A 273 -24.67 -1.29 14.82
CA GLY A 273 -25.16 -0.06 14.23
C GLY A 273 -24.06 0.89 13.78
N ALA A 274 -22.83 0.45 13.48
CA ALA A 274 -21.84 1.33 12.88
C ALA A 274 -22.37 2.02 11.59
N ASP A 275 -21.91 3.23 11.32
CA ASP A 275 -22.32 4.00 10.13
C ASP A 275 -21.38 3.68 8.95
N PRO A 276 -21.86 3.01 7.88
CA PRO A 276 -21.04 2.63 6.73
C PRO A 276 -20.56 3.82 5.88
N ASN A 277 -21.10 5.02 6.12
CA ASN A 277 -20.79 6.22 5.33
C ASN A 277 -19.86 7.20 6.07
N ARG A 278 -19.44 6.88 7.30
CA ARG A 278 -18.58 7.78 8.07
C ARG A 278 -17.16 7.76 7.52
N ARG A 279 -16.76 8.89 6.91
CA ARG A 279 -15.44 9.07 6.29
C ARG A 279 -14.34 9.32 7.32
N MET A 280 -13.14 8.85 6.99
CA MET A 280 -11.89 9.10 7.70
C MET A 280 -10.99 10.03 6.88
N ASN A 281 -10.31 10.96 7.54
CA ASN A 281 -9.38 11.91 6.93
C ASN A 281 -7.96 11.31 6.92
N LEU A 282 -7.56 10.73 5.79
CA LEU A 282 -6.21 10.18 5.63
C LEU A 282 -5.21 11.26 5.21
N ILE A 283 -3.99 11.20 5.76
CA ILE A 283 -2.92 12.15 5.39
C ILE A 283 -2.57 11.97 3.90
N GLY A 284 -2.57 13.08 3.16
CA GLY A 284 -2.24 13.08 1.74
C GLY A 284 -3.34 12.54 0.82
N GLN A 285 -4.54 12.26 1.35
CA GLN A 285 -5.69 11.82 0.56
C GLN A 285 -6.92 12.68 0.88
N PHE A 286 -7.95 12.56 0.05
CA PHE A 286 -9.26 13.15 0.34
C PHE A 286 -9.98 12.31 1.42
N PRO A 287 -11.04 12.85 2.06
CA PRO A 287 -11.81 12.09 3.04
C PRO A 287 -12.38 10.80 2.42
N THR A 288 -12.01 9.65 2.97
CA THR A 288 -12.27 8.32 2.40
C THR A 288 -13.34 7.60 3.21
N SER A 289 -14.33 7.00 2.56
CA SER A 289 -15.32 6.15 3.20
C SER A 289 -14.80 4.72 3.41
N PRO A 290 -15.43 3.90 4.28
CA PRO A 290 -15.15 2.47 4.36
C PRO A 290 -15.27 1.77 3.00
N LEU A 291 -16.28 2.14 2.19
CA LEU A 291 -16.50 1.55 0.87
C LEU A 291 -15.35 1.85 -0.07
N LEU A 292 -14.96 3.11 -0.18
CA LEU A 292 -13.87 3.51 -1.06
C LEU A 292 -12.52 2.92 -0.62
N SER A 293 -12.27 2.80 0.69
CA SER A 293 -11.10 2.09 1.20
C SER A 293 -11.07 0.64 0.70
N ALA A 294 -12.19 -0.08 0.81
CA ALA A 294 -12.28 -1.46 0.35
C ALA A 294 -12.10 -1.60 -1.17
N VAL A 295 -12.58 -0.61 -1.94
CA VAL A 295 -12.39 -0.53 -3.39
C VAL A 295 -10.91 -0.38 -3.75
N LEU A 296 -10.20 0.53 -3.09
CA LEU A 296 -8.77 0.77 -3.33
C LEU A 296 -7.89 -0.41 -2.92
N LEU A 297 -8.31 -1.18 -1.90
CA LEU A 297 -7.62 -2.39 -1.46
C LEU A 297 -7.95 -3.63 -2.30
N GLY A 298 -9.00 -3.59 -3.13
CA GLY A 298 -9.32 -4.70 -4.03
C GLY A 298 -10.08 -5.86 -3.39
N ASP A 299 -10.84 -5.62 -2.31
CA ASP A 299 -11.62 -6.68 -1.65
C ASP A 299 -13.11 -6.63 -2.07
N PRO A 300 -13.54 -7.44 -3.06
CA PRO A 300 -14.94 -7.43 -3.50
C PRO A 300 -15.90 -7.94 -2.42
N ALA A 301 -15.45 -8.79 -1.49
CA ALA A 301 -16.32 -9.33 -0.45
C ALA A 301 -16.63 -8.27 0.62
N VAL A 302 -15.64 -7.45 0.99
CA VAL A 302 -15.86 -6.29 1.87
C VAL A 302 -16.74 -5.25 1.19
N VAL A 303 -16.50 -4.98 -0.10
CA VAL A 303 -17.35 -4.07 -0.89
C VAL A 303 -18.81 -4.52 -0.87
N GLN A 304 -19.08 -5.80 -1.14
CA GLN A 304 -20.44 -6.36 -1.07
C GLN A 304 -21.06 -6.22 0.32
N ALA A 305 -20.29 -6.50 1.38
CA ALA A 305 -20.78 -6.39 2.75
C ALA A 305 -21.16 -4.94 3.12
N LEU A 306 -20.35 -3.96 2.73
CA LEU A 306 -20.61 -2.54 2.98
C LEU A 306 -21.80 -2.03 2.16
N LEU A 307 -21.92 -2.43 0.90
CA LEU A 307 -23.08 -2.08 0.04
C LEU A 307 -24.38 -2.68 0.60
N ALA A 308 -24.36 -3.95 1.02
CA ALA A 308 -25.51 -4.58 1.67
C ALA A 308 -25.91 -3.88 2.98
N ALA A 309 -24.97 -3.18 3.62
CA ALA A 309 -25.20 -2.41 4.83
C ALA A 309 -25.64 -0.96 4.57
N GLY A 310 -25.77 -0.53 3.31
CA GLY A 310 -26.21 0.81 2.95
C GLY A 310 -25.08 1.83 2.80
N ALA A 311 -23.86 1.39 2.48
CA ALA A 311 -22.82 2.29 1.99
C ALA A 311 -23.25 2.97 0.68
N ASP A 312 -22.97 4.26 0.54
CA ASP A 312 -23.31 5.05 -0.63
C ASP A 312 -22.38 4.72 -1.81
N VAL A 313 -22.91 3.94 -2.75
CA VAL A 313 -22.22 3.56 -4.00
C VAL A 313 -21.99 4.75 -4.95
N HIS A 314 -22.73 5.85 -4.77
CA HIS A 314 -22.70 7.02 -5.64
C HIS A 314 -21.84 8.15 -5.08
N GLU A 315 -21.09 7.89 -4.01
CA GLU A 315 -20.24 8.92 -3.45
C GLU A 315 -19.21 9.42 -4.46
N LYS A 316 -18.91 10.72 -4.38
CA LYS A 316 -17.94 11.39 -5.25
C LYS A 316 -16.86 12.08 -4.44
N ASN A 317 -15.65 12.08 -4.96
CA ASN A 317 -14.58 12.97 -4.48
C ASN A 317 -14.68 14.36 -5.13
N GLN A 318 -13.71 15.24 -4.85
CA GLN A 318 -13.65 16.61 -5.39
C GLN A 318 -13.55 16.68 -6.93
N ASP A 319 -13.18 15.59 -7.58
CA ASP A 319 -13.06 15.48 -9.03
C ASP A 319 -14.22 14.73 -9.68
N ASP A 320 -15.32 14.56 -8.94
CA ASP A 320 -16.51 13.79 -9.32
C ASP A 320 -16.25 12.28 -9.58
N LEU A 321 -15.10 11.75 -9.15
CA LEU A 321 -14.79 10.33 -9.26
C LEU A 321 -15.62 9.53 -8.26
N THR A 322 -16.26 8.48 -8.77
CA THR A 322 -17.03 7.50 -7.99
C THR A 322 -16.18 6.31 -7.58
N ALA A 323 -16.68 5.49 -6.67
CA ALA A 323 -16.08 4.19 -6.34
C ALA A 323 -15.80 3.33 -7.58
N LEU A 324 -16.70 3.34 -8.58
CA LEU A 324 -16.50 2.57 -9.81
C LEU A 324 -15.32 3.09 -10.63
N HIS A 325 -15.09 4.40 -10.69
CA HIS A 325 -13.90 4.95 -11.33
C HIS A 325 -12.62 4.45 -10.67
N TRP A 326 -12.57 4.48 -9.33
CA TRP A 326 -11.40 4.02 -8.57
C TRP A 326 -11.14 2.53 -8.72
N ALA A 327 -12.19 1.70 -8.78
CA ALA A 327 -12.06 0.27 -9.04
C ALA A 327 -11.39 0.00 -10.40
N VAL A 328 -11.76 0.78 -11.42
CA VAL A 328 -11.17 0.68 -12.76
C VAL A 328 -9.71 1.16 -12.76
N VAL A 329 -9.43 2.32 -12.14
CA VAL A 329 -8.06 2.85 -12.01
C VAL A 329 -7.13 1.88 -11.29
N ALA A 330 -7.64 1.15 -10.30
CA ALA A 330 -6.90 0.16 -9.54
C ALA A 330 -6.84 -1.23 -10.20
N HIS A 331 -7.44 -1.43 -11.39
CA HIS A 331 -7.52 -2.72 -12.09
C HIS A 331 -8.22 -3.84 -11.30
N HIS A 332 -9.23 -3.49 -10.49
CA HIS A 332 -9.99 -4.43 -9.69
C HIS A 332 -11.31 -4.79 -10.37
N ALA A 333 -11.26 -5.63 -11.41
CA ALA A 333 -12.42 -6.01 -12.21
C ALA A 333 -13.53 -6.70 -11.41
N ASP A 334 -13.17 -7.48 -10.38
CA ASP A 334 -14.08 -8.12 -9.44
C ASP A 334 -14.79 -7.13 -8.51
N VAL A 335 -14.06 -6.13 -8.01
CA VAL A 335 -14.64 -5.00 -7.29
C VAL A 335 -15.57 -4.19 -8.19
N ALA A 336 -15.18 -3.92 -9.44
CA ALA A 336 -16.05 -3.23 -10.40
C ALA A 336 -17.37 -4.00 -10.60
N ARG A 337 -17.31 -5.33 -10.75
CA ARG A 337 -18.52 -6.19 -10.80
C ARG A 337 -19.35 -6.08 -9.52
N ALA A 338 -18.73 -6.07 -8.34
CA ALA A 338 -19.43 -5.92 -7.07
C ALA A 338 -20.15 -4.56 -6.94
N LEU A 339 -19.48 -3.47 -7.34
CA LEU A 339 -20.06 -2.13 -7.35
C LEU A 339 -21.24 -2.03 -8.34
N LEU A 340 -21.10 -2.57 -9.55
CA LEU A 340 -22.17 -2.61 -10.55
C LEU A 340 -23.38 -3.41 -10.05
N ALA A 341 -23.15 -4.56 -9.41
CA ALA A 341 -24.22 -5.33 -8.77
C ALA A 341 -24.88 -4.57 -7.61
N GLY A 342 -24.13 -3.70 -6.93
CA GLY A 342 -24.62 -2.78 -5.90
C GLY A 342 -25.29 -1.52 -6.43
N GLY A 343 -25.49 -1.39 -7.75
CA GLY A 343 -26.20 -0.26 -8.36
C GLY A 343 -25.31 0.94 -8.72
N ALA A 344 -23.98 0.78 -8.80
CA ALA A 344 -23.11 1.84 -9.29
C ALA A 344 -23.54 2.30 -10.69
N ASP A 345 -23.55 3.61 -10.92
CA ASP A 345 -23.80 4.18 -12.24
C ASP A 345 -22.61 3.91 -13.16
N VAL A 346 -22.80 2.97 -14.09
CA VAL A 346 -21.79 2.55 -15.07
C VAL A 346 -21.36 3.68 -16.02
N ASN A 347 -22.21 4.70 -16.20
CA ASN A 347 -21.99 5.84 -17.07
C ASN A 347 -21.72 7.13 -16.30
N ALA A 348 -21.45 7.04 -14.99
CA ALA A 348 -21.05 8.19 -14.20
C ALA A 348 -19.86 8.90 -14.87
N VAL A 349 -19.86 10.22 -14.84
CA VAL A 349 -18.76 11.03 -15.39
C VAL A 349 -18.06 11.81 -14.29
N ASP A 350 -16.74 11.83 -14.38
CA ASP A 350 -15.89 12.71 -13.58
C ASP A 350 -15.96 14.17 -14.09
N ARG A 351 -15.23 15.08 -13.43
CA ARG A 351 -15.19 16.50 -13.82
C ARG A 351 -14.59 16.75 -15.21
N PHE A 352 -13.95 15.78 -15.84
CA PHE A 352 -13.36 15.84 -17.18
C PHE A 352 -14.20 15.09 -18.23
N GLY A 353 -15.35 14.54 -17.85
CA GLY A 353 -16.24 13.77 -18.71
C GLY A 353 -15.77 12.34 -18.96
N TYR A 354 -14.81 11.83 -18.19
CA TYR A 354 -14.41 10.44 -18.25
C TYR A 354 -15.43 9.57 -17.53
N THR A 355 -15.88 8.52 -18.21
CA THR A 355 -16.63 7.41 -17.62
C THR A 355 -15.70 6.29 -17.18
N PRO A 356 -16.14 5.35 -16.33
CA PRO A 356 -15.35 4.14 -16.02
C PRO A 356 -14.88 3.39 -17.27
N LEU A 357 -15.68 3.36 -18.35
CA LEU A 357 -15.28 2.73 -19.61
C LEU A 357 -14.17 3.51 -20.34
N LEU A 358 -14.20 4.85 -20.29
CA LEU A 358 -13.12 5.69 -20.82
C LEU A 358 -11.80 5.44 -20.07
N TYR A 359 -11.85 5.27 -18.75
CA TYR A 359 -10.68 4.85 -17.95
C TYR A 359 -10.16 3.49 -18.36
N ALA A 360 -11.03 2.48 -18.40
CA ALA A 360 -10.64 1.11 -18.74
C ALA A 360 -9.97 1.01 -20.13
N ALA A 361 -10.31 1.95 -21.02
CA ALA A 361 -9.73 2.05 -22.35
C ALA A 361 -8.37 2.80 -22.42
N THR A 362 -7.99 3.57 -21.39
CA THR A 362 -6.73 4.35 -21.36
C THR A 362 -5.65 3.80 -20.46
N ILE A 363 -6.00 3.02 -19.43
CA ILE A 363 -5.01 2.62 -18.43
C ILE A 363 -4.02 1.61 -19.05
N ASP A 364 -2.74 1.79 -18.73
CA ASP A 364 -1.62 0.98 -19.20
C ASP A 364 -2.00 -0.51 -19.14
N PHE A 365 -1.89 -1.19 -20.29
CA PHE A 365 -2.21 -2.60 -20.54
C PHE A 365 -3.67 -3.00 -20.80
N GLY A 366 -4.63 -2.06 -20.86
CA GLY A 366 -6.01 -2.33 -21.31
C GLY A 366 -6.70 -3.47 -20.56
N ASP A 367 -7.44 -3.15 -19.50
CA ASP A 367 -8.12 -4.15 -18.68
C ASP A 367 -9.36 -4.71 -19.40
N ALA A 368 -9.15 -5.77 -20.19
CA ALA A 368 -10.18 -6.40 -21.01
C ALA A 368 -11.32 -6.99 -20.16
N ASP A 369 -11.03 -7.48 -18.95
CA ASP A 369 -12.03 -8.03 -18.04
C ASP A 369 -12.92 -6.91 -17.50
N THR A 370 -12.33 -5.78 -17.11
CA THR A 370 -13.08 -4.59 -16.69
C THR A 370 -13.89 -3.99 -17.84
N VAL A 371 -13.31 -3.86 -19.05
CA VAL A 371 -14.06 -3.41 -20.25
C VAL A 371 -15.25 -4.32 -20.51
N THR A 372 -15.06 -5.63 -20.45
CA THR A 372 -16.14 -6.61 -20.64
C THR A 372 -17.21 -6.48 -19.55
N ALA A 373 -16.81 -6.32 -18.29
CA ALA A 373 -17.74 -6.14 -17.18
C ALA A 373 -18.58 -4.86 -17.32
N LEU A 374 -17.94 -3.74 -17.68
CA LEU A 374 -18.60 -2.44 -17.88
C LEU A 374 -19.58 -2.49 -19.07
N LEU A 375 -19.15 -3.02 -20.22
CA LEU A 375 -20.00 -3.17 -21.40
C LEU A 375 -21.19 -4.12 -21.11
N GLY A 376 -20.93 -5.23 -20.43
CA GLY A 376 -21.96 -6.17 -19.98
C GLY A 376 -22.99 -5.54 -19.02
N ALA A 377 -22.58 -4.53 -18.25
CA ALA A 377 -23.45 -3.77 -17.37
C ALA A 377 -24.11 -2.54 -18.04
N GLY A 378 -23.94 -2.37 -19.36
CA GLY A 378 -24.61 -1.31 -20.12
C GLY A 378 -23.83 0.01 -20.21
N ALA A 379 -22.50 -0.02 -20.10
CA ALA A 379 -21.67 1.14 -20.39
C ALA A 379 -21.88 1.63 -21.84
N ASP A 380 -22.15 2.92 -22.01
CA ASP A 380 -22.27 3.53 -23.33
C ASP A 380 -20.87 3.83 -23.90
N ALA A 381 -20.47 3.03 -24.88
CA ALA A 381 -19.17 3.15 -25.54
C ALA A 381 -19.00 4.41 -26.41
N ASN A 382 -20.08 5.19 -26.60
CA ASN A 382 -20.09 6.40 -27.41
C ASN A 382 -20.04 7.69 -26.60
N VAL A 383 -19.97 7.61 -25.26
CA VAL A 383 -19.77 8.80 -24.42
C VAL A 383 -18.45 9.46 -24.77
N LYS A 384 -18.48 10.78 -24.89
CA LYS A 384 -17.32 11.61 -25.16
C LYS A 384 -16.91 12.35 -23.89
N ASN A 385 -15.62 12.29 -23.57
CA ASN A 385 -15.05 13.17 -22.55
C ASN A 385 -15.04 14.64 -23.03
N LYS A 386 -14.58 15.57 -22.18
CA LYS A 386 -14.49 17.00 -22.54
C LYS A 386 -13.52 17.31 -23.68
N GLU A 387 -12.64 16.37 -24.05
CA GLU A 387 -11.77 16.46 -25.23
C GLU A 387 -12.45 15.95 -26.52
N GLY A 388 -13.71 15.51 -26.42
CA GLY A 388 -14.46 14.93 -27.53
C GLY A 388 -14.07 13.49 -27.88
N LYS A 389 -13.30 12.80 -27.02
CA LYS A 389 -12.79 11.44 -27.24
C LYS A 389 -13.71 10.40 -26.62
N THR A 390 -13.99 9.34 -27.39
CA THR A 390 -14.68 8.12 -26.92
C THR A 390 -13.68 7.13 -26.34
N ALA A 391 -14.18 6.07 -25.67
CA ALA A 391 -13.35 4.96 -25.22
C ALA A 391 -12.56 4.32 -26.39
N TRP A 392 -13.18 4.20 -27.58
CA TRP A 392 -12.50 3.64 -28.76
C TRP A 392 -11.35 4.53 -29.24
N ALA A 393 -11.55 5.85 -29.26
CA ALA A 393 -10.52 6.81 -29.64
C ALA A 393 -9.34 6.81 -28.65
N LYS A 394 -9.64 6.62 -27.36
CA LYS A 394 -8.66 6.53 -26.28
C LYS A 394 -7.91 5.20 -26.25
N ALA A 395 -8.54 4.08 -26.63
CA ALA A 395 -7.91 2.76 -26.80
C ALA A 395 -6.91 2.68 -27.97
N GLY A 396 -6.48 3.83 -28.53
CA GLY A 396 -5.47 4.05 -29.56
C GLY A 396 -4.55 2.89 -29.89
N GLU A 397 -3.80 2.45 -28.88
CA GLU A 397 -2.68 1.52 -28.99
C GLU A 397 -3.04 0.09 -28.54
N TYR A 398 -4.32 -0.19 -28.21
CA TYR A 398 -4.80 -1.46 -27.67
C TYR A 398 -5.84 -2.11 -28.61
N PRO A 399 -5.40 -2.83 -29.67
CA PRO A 399 -6.29 -3.41 -30.68
C PRO A 399 -7.37 -4.34 -30.12
N TYR A 400 -7.08 -5.09 -29.05
CA TYR A 400 -8.02 -6.01 -28.42
C TYR A 400 -9.14 -5.27 -27.65
N ILE A 401 -8.83 -4.13 -27.02
CA ILE A 401 -9.84 -3.26 -26.40
C ILE A 401 -10.71 -2.62 -27.48
N ARG A 402 -10.12 -2.12 -28.57
CA ARG A 402 -10.89 -1.60 -29.71
C ARG A 402 -11.85 -2.63 -30.29
N ALA A 403 -11.40 -3.87 -30.48
CA ALA A 403 -12.25 -4.95 -30.95
C ALA A 403 -13.42 -5.25 -29.99
N ALA A 404 -13.20 -5.18 -28.67
CA ALA A 404 -14.26 -5.34 -27.69
C ALA A 404 -15.28 -4.19 -27.75
N LEU A 405 -14.79 -2.95 -27.86
CA LEU A 405 -15.62 -1.73 -27.99
C LEU A 405 -16.43 -1.72 -29.29
N GLU A 406 -15.83 -2.11 -30.41
CA GLU A 406 -16.51 -2.22 -31.71
C GLU A 406 -17.63 -3.25 -31.69
N LYS A 407 -17.40 -4.41 -31.06
CA LYS A 407 -18.45 -5.43 -30.84
C LYS A 407 -19.63 -4.88 -30.02
N ALA A 408 -19.36 -3.92 -29.13
CA ALA A 408 -20.39 -3.24 -28.34
C ALA A 408 -20.96 -1.98 -29.03
N GLY A 409 -20.65 -1.73 -30.30
CA GLY A 409 -21.21 -0.63 -31.07
C GLY A 409 -20.55 0.74 -30.83
N ALA A 410 -19.30 0.76 -30.35
CA ALA A 410 -18.51 1.98 -30.28
C ALA A 410 -18.22 2.53 -31.67
N LYS A 411 -18.45 3.84 -31.86
CA LYS A 411 -18.12 4.56 -33.10
C LYS A 411 -16.65 4.96 -33.13
N GLN A 412 -16.05 4.84 -34.32
CA GLN A 412 -14.69 5.26 -34.64
C GLN A 412 -14.52 6.79 -34.57
#